data_AF-A0A2M7GPQ7-F1
#
_entry.id   AF-A0A2M7GPQ7-F1
#
_cell.length_a   1.000
_cell.length_b   1.000
_cell.length_c   1.000
_cell.angle_alpha   90.00
_cell.angle_beta   90.00
_cell.angle_gamma   90.00
#
_symmetry.space_group_name_H-M   'P 1'
#
loop_
_entity.id
_entity.type
_entity.pdbx_description
1 polymer ?
#
loop_
_entity_poly.entity_id
_entity_poly.type
_entity_poly.pdbx_seq_one_letter_code
_entity_poly.pdbx_strand_id
1 'polypeptide(L)'
;AIGVPGALGFIIWGWNEPGRTPTALGYVDVLGFLILAASAFFVAPVGAMLAHTVPEKLLRRLFALGLIATAFSLLREAFIGG
;
A
#
# COMPACT_ATOMS: atom_id res chain seq x y z
N ALA A 1 -10.63 7.02 -2.61
CA ALA A 1 -10.70 5.57 -2.36
C ALA A 1 -10.26 4.80 -3.61
N ILE A 2 -8.96 4.83 -3.94
CA ILE A 2 -8.42 4.20 -5.16
C ILE A 2 -8.25 2.67 -4.95
N GLY A 3 -8.14 2.20 -3.70
CA GLY A 3 -7.91 0.79 -3.39
C GLY A 3 -9.12 -0.14 -3.53
N VAL A 4 -10.35 0.38 -3.51
CA VAL A 4 -11.58 -0.45 -3.59
C VAL A 4 -11.67 -1.24 -4.90
N PRO A 5 -11.55 -0.61 -6.10
CA PRO A 5 -11.57 -1.37 -7.35
C PRO A 5 -10.41 -2.36 -7.47
N GLY A 6 -9.23 -2.05 -6.94
CA GLY A 6 -8.09 -2.96 -6.91
C GLY A 6 -8.36 -4.19 -6.04
N ALA A 7 -8.87 -3.99 -4.82
CA ALA A 7 -9.25 -5.07 -3.92
C ALA A 7 -10.35 -5.96 -4.52
N LEU A 8 -11.38 -5.36 -5.14
CA LEU A 8 -12.41 -6.11 -5.85
C LEU A 8 -11.83 -6.91 -7.01
N GLY A 9 -10.90 -6.36 -7.78
CA GLY A 9 -10.14 -7.08 -8.79
C GLY A 9 -9.46 -8.32 -8.20
N PHE A 10 -8.65 -8.16 -7.15
CA PHE A 10 -7.96 -9.29 -6.51
C PHE A 10 -8.91 -10.36 -5.94
N ILE A 11 -10.10 -9.95 -5.46
CA ILE A 11 -11.13 -10.88 -4.99
C ILE A 11 -11.71 -11.69 -6.15
N ILE A 12 -12.08 -11.03 -7.25
CA ILE A 12 -12.70 -11.66 -8.42
C ILE A 12 -11.71 -12.60 -9.13
N TRP A 13 -10.48 -12.14 -9.37
CA TRP A 13 -9.45 -12.92 -10.08
C TRP A 13 -8.95 -14.12 -9.26
N GLY A 14 -8.85 -13.99 -7.94
CA GLY A 14 -8.38 -15.08 -7.07
C GLY A 14 -9.47 -16.07 -6.63
N TRP A 15 -10.73 -15.91 -7.07
CA TRP A 15 -11.88 -16.62 -6.50
C TRP A 15 -11.76 -18.15 -6.57
N ASN A 16 -11.04 -18.68 -7.56
CA ASN A 16 -10.92 -20.11 -7.80
C ASN A 16 -9.50 -20.67 -7.61
N GLU A 17 -8.60 -19.96 -6.91
CA GLU A 17 -7.21 -20.43 -6.72
C GLU A 17 -7.17 -21.66 -5.78
N PRO A 18 -6.55 -22.78 -6.19
CA PRO A 18 -6.34 -23.93 -5.32
C PRO A 18 -5.25 -23.64 -4.27
N GLY A 19 -5.51 -23.95 -2.99
CA GLY A 19 -4.57 -23.74 -1.88
C GLY A 19 -4.88 -22.53 -0.97
N ARG A 20 -6.06 -21.93 -1.09
CA ARG A 20 -6.46 -20.76 -0.29
C ARG A 20 -6.77 -21.13 1.16
N THR A 21 -6.33 -20.26 2.06
CA THR A 21 -6.70 -20.28 3.48
C THR A 21 -8.21 -20.17 3.61
N PRO A 22 -8.87 -20.90 4.55
CA PRO A 22 -10.33 -20.87 4.69
C PRO A 22 -10.95 -19.48 4.90
N THR A 23 -10.13 -18.51 5.35
CA THR A 23 -10.50 -17.12 5.65
C THR A 23 -10.33 -16.15 4.48
N ALA A 24 -9.84 -16.58 3.32
CA ALA A 24 -9.52 -15.70 2.19
C ALA A 24 -10.70 -15.49 1.22
N LEU A 25 -10.84 -14.27 0.68
CA LEU A 25 -11.71 -13.88 -0.44
C LEU A 25 -10.85 -13.41 -1.64
N GLY A 26 -10.92 -14.08 -2.78
CA GLY A 26 -9.80 -14.18 -3.74
C GLY A 26 -8.40 -14.21 -3.10
N TYR A 27 -7.50 -13.39 -3.64
CA TYR A 27 -6.15 -13.20 -3.08
C TYR A 27 -6.12 -12.38 -1.77
N VAL A 28 -7.26 -11.93 -1.26
CA VAL A 28 -7.35 -11.10 -0.05
C VAL A 28 -7.67 -11.98 1.16
N ASP A 29 -6.69 -12.19 2.05
CA ASP A 29 -6.95 -12.85 3.32
C ASP A 29 -7.63 -11.88 4.30
N VAL A 30 -8.83 -12.25 4.76
CA VAL A 30 -9.65 -11.37 5.61
C VAL A 30 -8.99 -11.13 6.96
N LEU A 31 -8.32 -12.13 7.52
CA LEU A 31 -7.66 -12.00 8.81
C LEU A 31 -6.42 -11.09 8.70
N GLY A 32 -5.61 -11.31 7.67
CA GLY A 32 -4.47 -10.43 7.33
C GLY A 32 -4.92 -8.99 7.06
N PHE A 33 -6.04 -8.82 6.34
CA PHE A 33 -6.64 -7.50 6.13
C PHE A 33 -7.05 -6.84 7.44
N LEU A 34 -7.71 -7.56 8.35
CA LEU A 34 -8.12 -7.02 9.65
C LEU A 34 -6.93 -6.61 10.52
N ILE A 35 -5.87 -7.44 10.56
CA ILE A 35 -4.65 -7.13 11.31
C ILE A 35 -3.97 -5.89 10.73
N LEU A 36 -3.83 -5.82 9.41
CA LEU A 36 -3.27 -4.65 8.73
C LEU A 36 -4.12 -3.40 8.98
N ALA A 37 -5.44 -3.49 8.84
CA ALA A 37 -6.36 -2.38 9.07
C ALA A 37 -6.28 -1.88 10.52
N ALA A 38 -6.27 -2.78 11.50
CA ALA A 38 -6.12 -2.42 12.91
C ALA A 38 -4.77 -1.73 13.15
N SER A 39 -3.67 -2.31 12.68
CA SER A 39 -2.33 -1.73 12.82
C SER A 39 -2.24 -0.34 12.19
N ALA A 40 -2.79 -0.17 10.98
CA ALA A 40 -2.84 1.11 10.29
C ALA A 40 -3.67 2.14 11.07
N PHE A 41 -4.80 1.73 11.66
CA PHE A 41 -5.63 2.61 12.47
C PHE A 41 -4.88 3.13 13.71
N PHE A 42 -4.10 2.27 14.38
CA PHE A 42 -3.27 2.68 15.53
C PHE A 42 -2.08 3.56 15.14
N VAL A 43 -1.45 3.31 13.99
CA VAL A 43 -0.27 4.06 13.53
C VAL A 43 -0.63 5.37 12.80
N ALA A 44 -1.81 5.45 12.19
CA ALA A 44 -2.31 6.64 11.50
C ALA A 44 -2.22 7.95 12.32
N PRO A 45 -2.63 8.03 13.60
CA PRO A 45 -2.50 9.26 14.38
C PRO A 45 -1.04 9.66 14.63
N VAL A 46 -0.14 8.69 14.79
CA VAL A 46 1.30 8.96 14.95
C VAL A 46 1.86 9.61 13.68
N GLY A 47 1.50 9.09 12.51
CA GLY A 47 1.87 9.68 11.23
C GLY A 47 1.30 11.09 11.03
N ALA A 48 0.04 11.31 11.39
CA ALA A 48 -0.61 12.62 11.29
C ALA A 48 0.06 13.66 12.21
N MET A 49 0.41 13.27 13.45
CA MET A 49 1.13 14.14 14.38
C MET A 49 2.51 14.52 13.83
N LEU A 50 3.27 13.55 13.32
CA LEU A 50 4.57 13.81 12.70
C LEU A 50 4.45 14.79 11.53
N ALA A 51 3.45 14.60 10.67
CA ALA A 51 3.22 15.48 9.52
C ALA A 51 2.93 16.94 9.92
N HIS A 52 2.26 17.17 11.06
CA HIS A 52 2.02 18.53 11.56
C HIS A 52 3.20 19.17 12.26
N THR A 53 4.09 18.38 12.86
CA THR A 53 5.31 18.90 13.50
C THR A 53 6.43 19.24 12.51
N VAL A 54 6.41 18.65 11.31
CA VAL A 54 7.43 18.88 10.29
C VAL A 54 7.13 20.18 9.53
N PRO A 55 8.13 21.08 9.36
CA PRO A 55 7.92 22.31 8.60
C PRO A 55 7.59 22.02 7.14
N GLU A 56 6.61 22.75 6.57
CA GLU A 56 6.07 22.54 5.23
C GLU A 56 7.16 22.40 4.15
N LYS A 57 8.20 23.24 4.22
CA LYS A 57 9.33 23.23 3.29
C LYS A 57 10.11 21.91 3.33
N LEU A 58 10.25 21.29 4.50
CA LEU A 58 10.92 19.99 4.66
C LEU A 58 10.00 18.86 4.19
N LEU A 59 8.72 18.89 4.56
CA LEU A 59 7.75 17.88 4.14
C LEU A 59 7.65 17.79 2.61
N ARG A 60 7.57 18.95 1.93
CA ARG A 60 7.54 19.02 0.46
C ARG A 60 8.83 18.47 -0.18
N ARG A 61 9.99 18.71 0.43
CA ARG A 61 11.28 18.15 -0.04
C ARG A 61 11.32 16.65 0.13
N LEU A 62 10.90 16.12 1.27
CA LEU A 62 10.86 14.68 1.52
C LEU A 62 9.92 13.97 0.55
N PHE A 63 8.74 14.54 0.29
CA PHE A 63 7.82 13.98 -0.69
C PHE A 63 8.40 13.99 -2.11
N ALA A 64 9.03 15.10 -2.53
CA ALA A 64 9.69 15.19 -3.83
C ALA A 64 10.84 14.17 -3.97
N LEU A 65 11.65 14.00 -2.93
CA LEU A 65 12.71 12.98 -2.89
C LEU A 65 12.13 11.57 -2.98
N GLY A 66 11.03 11.28 -2.27
CA GLY A 66 10.34 9.99 -2.37
C GLY A 66 9.79 9.70 -3.77
N LEU A 67 9.27 10.72 -4.46
CA LEU A 67 8.84 10.60 -5.85
C LEU A 67 10.00 10.35 -6.81
N ILE A 68 11.12 11.06 -6.64
CA ILE A 68 12.32 10.83 -7.45
C ILE A 68 12.85 9.41 -7.23
N ALA A 69 12.89 8.94 -5.98
CA ALA A 69 13.31 7.58 -5.66
C ALA A 69 12.37 6.53 -6.29
N THR A 70 11.05 6.73 -6.18
CA THR A 70 10.06 5.83 -6.80
C THR A 70 10.19 5.83 -8.32
N ALA A 71 10.34 7.00 -8.94
CA ALA A 71 10.56 7.11 -10.37
C ALA A 71 11.85 6.40 -10.81
N PHE A 72 12.93 6.52 -10.02
CA PHE A 72 14.16 5.80 -10.28
C PHE A 72 13.98 4.28 -10.17
N SER A 73 13.25 3.79 -9.16
CA SER A 73 12.92 2.36 -9.03
C SER A 73 12.13 1.85 -10.24
N LEU A 74 11.12 2.58 -10.69
CA LEU A 74 10.34 2.22 -11.87
C LEU A 74 11.17 2.27 -13.15
N LEU A 75 12.05 3.26 -13.29
CA LEU A 75 12.96 3.38 -14.43
C LEU A 75 13.96 2.21 -14.44
N ARG A 76 14.50 1.86 -13.28
CA ARG A 76 15.37 0.69 -13.11
C ARG A 76 14.65 -0.59 -13.49
N GLU A 77 13.41 -0.79 -13.04
CA GLU A 77 12.58 -1.95 -13.41
C GLU A 77 12.37 -2.01 -14.93
N ALA A 78 12.08 -0.86 -15.56
CA ALA A 78 11.86 -0.78 -17.01
C ALA A 78 13.12 -1.09 -17.85
N PHE A 79 14.33 -0.75 -17.35
CA PHE A 79 15.58 -1.04 -18.04
C PHE A 79 16.15 -2.45 -17.74
N ILE A 80 15.89 -3.00 -16.55
CA ILE A 80 16.41 -4.31 -16.13
C ILE A 80 15.42 -5.44 -16.43
N GLY A 81 14.12 -5.16 -16.43
CA GLY A 81 13.05 -6.12 -16.73
C GLY A 81 12.67 -6.21 -18.21
N GLY A 82 13.51 -5.68 -19.11
CA GLY A 82 13.39 -5.80 -20.56
C GLY A 82 14.12 -7.03 -21.11
#